data_AF-A0A139K0E3-F1
#
_entry.id   AF-A0A139K0E3-F1
#
_cell.length_a   1.000
_cell.length_b   1.000
_cell.length_c   1.000
_cell.angle_alpha   90.00
_cell.angle_beta   90.00
_cell.angle_gamma   90.00
#
_symmetry.space_group_name_H-M   'P 1'
#
loop_
_entity.id
_entity.type
_entity.pdbx_description
1 polymer ?
#
loop_
_entity_poly.entity_id
_entity_poly.type
_entity_poly.pdbx_seq_one_letter_code
_entity_poly.pdbx_strand_id
1 'polypeptide(L)'
;MNTVRFELIELPYPTLARFGLTQEMIEDLPMRVLDEICDGRHSPVLPVRVRDEKGELIESRSRFALVRRDDGRPDVVFYPVLESSPLERYDEAQQKQLLDGKAIIADVETADGRHSKAFVQIDEGTKQVMYVPTPIIGRNLQVLAEIMHLGPVEVNGMQNGEPLTLVVDDEPVTVGIDLHDKTGIRFCSGDSQKWKEQPKREWDKYTFGVYGCWVMDDDGNLDYVPEEEYTEELWNEQKKSAERNRAAGLHK
;
A
#
# COMPACT_ATOMS: atom_id res chain seq x y z
N MET A 1 -18.75 13.24 -4.82
CA MET A 1 -18.01 12.38 -5.76
C MET A 1 -18.64 11.01 -5.66
N ASN A 2 -19.17 10.43 -6.75
CA ASN A 2 -19.71 9.07 -6.68
C ASN A 2 -18.57 8.14 -6.31
N THR A 3 -18.55 7.66 -5.06
CA THR A 3 -17.64 6.60 -4.65
C THR A 3 -18.01 5.39 -5.49
N VAL A 4 -17.12 4.98 -6.40
CA VAL A 4 -17.31 3.73 -7.12
C VAL A 4 -17.18 2.62 -6.08
N ARG A 5 -18.32 2.04 -5.73
CA ARG A 5 -18.41 0.93 -4.78
C ARG A 5 -18.78 -0.32 -5.56
N PHE A 6 -18.10 -1.41 -5.26
CA PHE A 6 -18.39 -2.75 -5.77
C PHE A 6 -18.95 -3.61 -4.65
N GLU A 7 -19.80 -4.56 -4.99
CA GLU A 7 -20.15 -5.66 -4.08
C GLU A 7 -19.14 -6.81 -4.25
N LEU A 8 -18.96 -7.64 -3.21
CA LEU A 8 -18.03 -8.78 -3.29
C LEU A 8 -18.38 -9.75 -4.44
N ILE A 9 -19.67 -9.91 -4.72
CA ILE A 9 -20.15 -10.74 -5.83
C ILE A 9 -19.84 -10.16 -7.21
N GLU A 10 -19.47 -8.87 -7.29
CA GLU A 10 -19.04 -8.22 -8.53
C GLU A 10 -17.55 -8.41 -8.82
N LEU A 11 -16.76 -9.08 -7.96
CA LEU A 11 -15.35 -9.29 -8.25
C LEU A 11 -15.16 -10.07 -9.56
N PRO A 12 -14.33 -9.59 -10.50
CA PRO A 12 -14.14 -10.22 -11.80
C PRO A 12 -13.17 -11.41 -11.70
N TYR A 13 -13.55 -12.44 -10.93
CA TYR A 13 -12.75 -13.66 -10.74
C TYR A 13 -12.30 -14.32 -12.05
N PRO A 14 -13.12 -14.41 -13.12
CA PRO A 14 -12.65 -14.97 -14.39
C PRO A 14 -11.50 -14.16 -15.02
N THR A 15 -11.47 -12.84 -14.84
CA THR A 15 -10.36 -12.02 -15.32
C THR A 15 -9.14 -12.24 -14.44
N LEU A 16 -9.27 -12.15 -13.11
CA LEU A 16 -8.18 -12.36 -12.15
C LEU A 16 -7.51 -13.74 -12.31
N ALA A 17 -8.28 -14.79 -12.52
CA ALA A 17 -7.78 -16.15 -12.70
C ALA A 17 -6.88 -16.30 -13.94
N ARG A 18 -7.10 -15.49 -15.00
CA ARG A 18 -6.20 -15.46 -16.17
C ARG A 18 -4.81 -14.93 -15.86
N PHE A 19 -4.65 -14.22 -14.74
CA PHE A 19 -3.39 -13.71 -14.22
C PHE A 19 -2.90 -14.52 -13.01
N GLY A 20 -3.43 -15.73 -12.80
CA GLY A 20 -3.00 -16.63 -11.74
C GLY A 20 -3.53 -16.28 -10.34
N LEU A 21 -4.50 -15.38 -10.24
CA LEU A 21 -5.19 -15.04 -8.99
C LEU A 21 -6.55 -15.75 -8.97
N THR A 22 -6.62 -16.94 -8.37
CA THR A 22 -7.85 -17.72 -8.31
C THR A 22 -8.90 -17.09 -7.41
N GLN A 23 -10.16 -17.55 -7.52
CA GLN A 23 -11.22 -17.08 -6.63
C GLN A 23 -10.88 -17.36 -5.15
N GLU A 24 -10.40 -18.57 -4.85
CA GLU A 24 -9.98 -19.00 -3.51
C GLU A 24 -8.89 -18.08 -2.93
N MET A 25 -7.85 -17.77 -3.72
CA MET A 25 -6.79 -16.85 -3.32
C MET A 25 -7.33 -15.47 -2.92
N ILE A 26 -8.31 -14.97 -3.68
CA ILE A 26 -8.90 -13.65 -3.44
C ILE A 26 -9.86 -13.70 -2.24
N GLU A 27 -10.69 -14.73 -2.12
CA GLU A 27 -11.62 -14.91 -0.99
C GLU A 27 -10.89 -15.10 0.35
N ASP A 28 -9.66 -15.62 0.30
CA ASP A 28 -8.79 -15.78 1.47
C ASP A 28 -8.05 -14.50 1.89
N LEU A 29 -8.19 -13.40 1.14
CA LEU A 29 -7.76 -12.10 1.62
C LEU A 29 -8.62 -11.69 2.84
N PRO A 30 -8.04 -11.04 3.86
CA PRO A 30 -8.80 -10.56 5.01
C PRO A 30 -9.97 -9.67 4.58
N MET A 31 -11.14 -9.81 5.23
CA MET A 31 -12.35 -9.04 4.89
C MET A 31 -12.11 -7.53 4.78
N ARG A 32 -11.29 -6.95 5.66
CA ARG A 32 -10.89 -5.54 5.60
C ARG A 32 -10.25 -5.15 4.26
N VAL A 33 -9.43 -6.04 3.68
CA VAL A 33 -8.74 -5.85 2.40
C VAL A 33 -9.73 -5.94 1.26
N LEU A 34 -10.65 -6.91 1.32
CA LEU A 34 -11.72 -7.05 0.34
C LEU A 34 -12.65 -5.84 0.33
N ASP A 35 -13.05 -5.33 1.50
CA ASP A 35 -13.83 -4.11 1.65
C ASP A 35 -13.11 -2.90 1.04
N GLU A 36 -11.81 -2.75 1.31
CA GLU A 36 -10.99 -1.68 0.76
C GLU A 36 -10.89 -1.74 -0.78
N ILE A 37 -10.71 -2.94 -1.34
CA ILE A 37 -10.71 -3.17 -2.80
C ILE A 37 -12.07 -2.80 -3.40
N CYS A 38 -13.16 -3.19 -2.75
CA CYS A 38 -14.52 -2.87 -3.16
C CYS A 38 -14.84 -1.37 -3.08
N ASP A 39 -14.19 -0.65 -2.17
CA ASP A 39 -14.26 0.82 -2.04
C ASP A 39 -13.30 1.55 -3.02
N GLY A 40 -12.69 0.81 -3.95
CA GLY A 40 -11.85 1.34 -5.02
C GLY A 40 -10.39 1.57 -4.63
N ARG A 41 -9.92 1.04 -3.48
CA ARG A 41 -8.49 1.02 -3.17
C ARG A 41 -7.78 -0.09 -3.95
N HIS A 42 -6.46 0.03 -4.04
CA HIS A 42 -5.63 -1.02 -4.60
C HIS A 42 -5.56 -2.23 -3.66
N SER A 43 -5.52 -3.42 -4.26
CA SER A 43 -5.16 -4.65 -3.57
C SER A 43 -3.76 -4.54 -2.93
N PRO A 44 -3.39 -5.49 -2.06
CA PRO A 44 -1.98 -5.74 -1.76
C PRO A 44 -1.20 -6.06 -3.03
N VAL A 45 0.13 -6.05 -2.92
CA VAL A 45 0.98 -6.59 -3.97
C VAL A 45 0.84 -8.10 -3.94
N LEU A 46 0.34 -8.68 -5.03
CA LEU A 46 0.09 -10.11 -5.17
C LEU A 46 0.92 -10.70 -6.32
N PRO A 47 1.27 -11.99 -6.26
CA PRO A 47 1.94 -12.67 -7.35
C PRO A 47 0.96 -12.85 -8.51
N VAL A 48 1.37 -12.39 -9.69
CA VAL A 48 0.62 -12.60 -10.94
C VAL A 48 1.42 -13.52 -11.84
N ARG A 49 0.72 -14.45 -12.48
CA ARG A 49 1.28 -15.45 -13.36
C ARG A 49 0.55 -15.42 -14.70
N VAL A 50 1.28 -15.18 -15.77
CA VAL A 50 0.72 -15.15 -17.13
C VAL A 50 1.53 -16.04 -18.05
N ARG A 51 0.88 -16.60 -19.07
CA ARG A 51 1.59 -17.29 -20.14
C ARG A 51 1.85 -16.30 -21.27
N ASP A 52 3.09 -16.28 -21.76
CA ASP A 52 3.47 -15.47 -22.91
C ASP A 52 2.96 -16.09 -24.23
N GLU A 53 3.27 -15.45 -25.35
CA GLU A 53 2.88 -15.93 -26.69
C GLU A 53 3.44 -17.32 -27.04
N LYS A 54 4.51 -17.75 -26.36
CA LYS A 54 5.17 -19.05 -26.54
C LYS A 54 4.68 -20.10 -25.54
N GLY A 55 3.82 -19.71 -24.60
CA GLY A 55 3.30 -20.57 -23.53
C GLY A 55 4.19 -20.65 -22.29
N GLU A 56 5.29 -19.90 -22.23
CA GLU A 56 6.19 -19.81 -21.09
C GLU A 56 5.51 -19.05 -19.94
N LEU A 57 5.73 -19.52 -18.71
CA LEU A 57 5.18 -18.88 -17.52
C LEU A 57 6.04 -17.66 -17.16
N ILE A 58 5.42 -16.48 -17.16
CA ILE A 58 6.00 -15.25 -16.64
C ILE A 58 5.39 -15.01 -15.27
N GLU A 59 6.25 -14.85 -14.28
CA GLU A 59 5.89 -14.44 -12.94
C GLU A 59 6.24 -12.96 -12.74
N SER A 60 5.32 -12.22 -12.15
CA SER A 60 5.51 -10.82 -11.77
C SER A 60 4.72 -10.54 -10.50
N ARG A 61 4.81 -9.32 -9.99
CA ARG A 61 4.01 -8.86 -8.86
C ARG A 61 3.27 -7.60 -9.25
N SER A 62 2.04 -7.49 -8.76
CA SER A 62 1.16 -6.38 -9.14
C SER A 62 0.13 -6.13 -8.05
N ARG A 63 -0.29 -4.87 -7.92
CA ARG A 63 -1.58 -4.57 -7.30
C ARG A 63 -2.66 -4.58 -8.39
N PHE A 64 -3.91 -4.72 -8.01
CA PHE A 64 -5.03 -4.45 -8.90
C PHE A 64 -6.03 -3.49 -8.24
N ALA A 65 -6.81 -2.81 -9.07
CA ALA A 65 -7.98 -2.06 -8.65
C ALA A 65 -9.19 -2.46 -9.49
N LEU A 66 -10.37 -2.39 -8.89
CA LEU A 66 -11.62 -2.61 -9.60
C LEU A 66 -12.01 -1.37 -10.40
N VAL A 67 -12.45 -1.58 -11.63
CA VAL A 67 -12.98 -0.54 -12.51
C VAL A 67 -14.33 -0.98 -13.06
N ARG A 68 -15.16 0.00 -13.43
CA ARG A 68 -16.43 -0.26 -14.09
C ARG A 68 -16.29 0.12 -15.56
N ARG A 69 -16.53 -0.83 -16.45
CA ARG A 69 -16.49 -0.62 -17.90
C ARG A 69 -17.66 0.25 -18.34
N ASP A 70 -17.59 0.76 -19.57
CA ASP A 70 -18.65 1.58 -20.18
C ASP A 70 -20.01 0.85 -20.25
N ASP A 71 -20.00 -0.48 -20.31
CA ASP A 71 -21.20 -1.33 -20.29
C ASP A 71 -21.70 -1.65 -18.87
N GLY A 72 -21.11 -1.04 -17.84
CA GLY A 72 -21.46 -1.21 -16.44
C GLY A 72 -20.86 -2.43 -15.76
N ARG A 73 -20.20 -3.34 -16.50
CA ARG A 73 -19.60 -4.55 -15.92
C ARG A 73 -18.31 -4.24 -15.16
N PRO A 74 -18.07 -4.92 -14.02
CA PRO A 74 -16.81 -4.81 -13.29
C PRO A 74 -15.66 -5.46 -14.08
N ASP A 75 -14.48 -4.88 -13.96
CA ASP A 75 -13.22 -5.40 -14.48
C ASP A 75 -12.06 -4.97 -13.57
N VAL A 76 -10.84 -5.37 -13.90
CA VAL A 76 -9.63 -5.02 -13.13
C VAL A 76 -8.59 -4.30 -13.98
N VAL A 77 -7.87 -3.37 -13.35
CA VAL A 77 -6.64 -2.79 -13.88
C VAL A 77 -5.48 -3.13 -12.96
N PHE A 78 -4.34 -3.47 -13.55
CA PHE A 78 -3.14 -3.87 -12.81
C PHE A 78 -2.14 -2.71 -12.68
N TYR A 79 -1.50 -2.63 -11.52
CA TYR A 79 -0.46 -1.67 -11.17
C TYR A 79 0.83 -2.46 -10.92
N PRO A 80 1.70 -2.57 -11.94
CA PRO A 80 2.84 -3.46 -11.88
C PRO A 80 3.88 -2.97 -10.87
N VAL A 81 4.53 -3.93 -10.21
CA VAL A 81 5.75 -3.69 -9.46
C VAL A 81 6.92 -3.60 -10.45
N LEU A 82 7.67 -2.50 -10.41
CA LEU A 82 8.85 -2.34 -11.26
C LEU A 82 9.97 -3.25 -10.75
N GLU A 83 10.81 -3.77 -11.67
CA GLU A 83 12.00 -4.53 -11.31
C GLU A 83 12.95 -3.67 -10.46
N SER A 84 13.16 -2.41 -10.88
CA SER A 84 13.90 -1.37 -10.18
C SER A 84 13.15 -0.04 -10.18
N SER A 85 13.32 0.72 -9.09
CA SER A 85 12.89 2.12 -9.03
C SER A 85 13.83 2.98 -9.89
N PRO A 86 13.34 3.98 -10.65
CA PRO A 86 14.16 4.88 -11.47
C PRO A 86 14.90 5.93 -10.62
N LEU A 87 15.78 5.45 -9.71
CA LEU A 87 16.45 6.26 -8.71
C LEU A 87 17.74 6.90 -9.19
N GLU A 88 18.26 6.49 -10.34
CA GLU A 88 19.45 7.04 -10.99
C GLU A 88 19.34 8.54 -11.30
N ARG A 89 18.13 9.10 -11.23
CA ARG A 89 17.84 10.52 -11.43
C ARG A 89 18.08 11.38 -10.18
N TYR A 90 18.30 10.75 -9.02
CA TYR A 90 18.49 11.40 -7.73
C TYR A 90 19.91 11.18 -7.22
N ASP A 91 20.41 12.09 -6.38
CA ASP A 91 21.71 11.91 -5.72
C ASP A 91 21.66 10.85 -4.61
N GLU A 92 22.81 10.37 -4.14
CA GLU A 92 22.89 9.28 -3.14
C GLU A 92 22.12 9.58 -1.84
N ALA A 93 22.11 10.83 -1.40
CA ALA A 93 21.43 11.21 -0.17
C ALA A 93 19.90 11.17 -0.36
N GLN A 94 19.42 11.67 -1.50
CA GLN A 94 18.01 11.59 -1.90
C GLN A 94 17.57 10.15 -2.09
N GLN A 95 18.38 9.31 -2.75
CA GLN A 95 18.08 7.90 -2.93
C GLN A 95 17.89 7.19 -1.59
N LYS A 96 18.80 7.44 -0.63
CA LYS A 96 18.68 6.88 0.72
C LYS A 96 17.38 7.32 1.40
N GLN A 97 17.06 8.61 1.36
CA GLN A 97 15.83 9.13 1.96
C GLN A 97 14.57 8.54 1.33
N LEU A 98 14.55 8.41 0.00
CA LEU A 98 13.44 7.81 -0.74
C LEU A 98 13.28 6.31 -0.42
N LEU A 99 14.39 5.57 -0.30
CA LEU A 99 14.40 4.16 0.10
C LEU A 99 14.02 3.96 1.57
N ASP A 100 14.24 4.97 2.42
CA ASP A 100 13.74 5.03 3.80
C ASP A 100 12.24 5.43 3.86
N GLY A 101 11.55 5.50 2.72
CA GLY A 101 10.13 5.79 2.60
C GLY A 101 9.76 7.28 2.74
N LYS A 102 10.75 8.19 2.78
CA LYS A 102 10.49 9.62 2.99
C LYS A 102 10.01 10.32 1.74
N ALA A 103 9.13 11.30 1.92
CA ALA A 103 8.85 12.31 0.91
C ALA A 103 9.90 13.43 0.98
N ILE A 104 10.55 13.72 -0.15
CA ILE A 104 11.64 14.71 -0.24
C ILE A 104 11.31 15.78 -1.29
N ILE A 105 11.96 16.94 -1.23
CA ILE A 105 11.90 17.91 -2.32
C ILE A 105 13.05 17.64 -3.30
N ALA A 106 12.72 17.38 -4.56
CA ALA A 106 13.70 17.18 -5.62
C ALA A 106 13.31 17.96 -6.88
N ASP A 107 14.29 18.18 -7.75
CA ASP A 107 14.06 18.73 -9.09
C ASP A 107 13.47 17.63 -9.98
N VAL A 108 12.31 17.91 -10.59
CA VAL A 108 11.64 17.02 -11.53
C VAL A 108 11.55 17.68 -12.89
N GLU A 109 11.84 16.91 -13.92
CA GLU A 109 11.63 17.32 -15.31
C GLU A 109 10.17 17.06 -15.67
N THR A 110 9.47 18.13 -16.06
CA THR A 110 8.09 18.05 -16.53
C THR A 110 8.05 17.67 -18.00
N ALA A 111 6.90 17.21 -18.50
CA ALA A 111 6.74 16.72 -19.87
C ALA A 111 7.11 17.73 -20.98
N ASP A 112 7.18 19.03 -20.65
CA ASP A 112 7.60 20.09 -21.57
C ASP A 112 9.09 20.48 -21.42
N GLY A 113 9.87 19.69 -20.68
CA GLY A 113 11.31 19.90 -20.47
C GLY A 113 11.65 20.96 -19.43
N ARG A 114 10.66 21.55 -18.73
CA ARG A 114 10.94 22.47 -17.63
C ARG A 114 11.30 21.71 -16.36
N HIS A 115 12.33 22.20 -15.68
CA HIS A 115 12.66 21.76 -14.31
C HIS A 115 11.79 22.52 -13.30
N SER A 116 11.18 21.78 -12.38
CA SER A 116 10.42 22.34 -11.27
C SER A 116 10.71 21.55 -10.00
N LYS A 117 10.48 22.15 -8.82
CA LYS A 117 10.56 21.43 -7.56
C LYS A 117 9.24 20.74 -7.25
N ALA A 118 9.34 19.49 -6.82
CA ALA A 118 8.20 18.69 -6.38
C ALA A 118 8.56 17.94 -5.11
N PHE A 119 7.53 17.60 -4.33
CA PHE A 119 7.65 16.51 -3.38
C PHE A 119 7.70 15.19 -4.15
N VAL A 120 8.63 14.32 -3.79
CA VAL A 120 8.90 13.04 -4.43
C VAL A 120 8.94 11.96 -3.34
N GLN A 121 8.31 10.82 -3.61
CA GLN A 121 8.33 9.65 -2.71
C GLN A 121 8.30 8.37 -3.54
N ILE A 122 8.91 7.28 -3.04
CA ILE A 122 8.76 5.96 -3.63
C ILE A 122 7.53 5.27 -3.02
N ASP A 123 6.72 4.64 -3.86
CA ASP A 123 5.80 3.60 -3.43
C ASP A 123 6.59 2.30 -3.22
N GLU A 124 6.88 1.95 -1.97
CA GLU A 124 7.73 0.79 -1.62
C GLU A 124 7.20 -0.51 -2.22
N GLY A 125 5.87 -0.66 -2.33
CA GLY A 125 5.27 -1.89 -2.84
C GLY A 125 5.36 -2.02 -4.35
N THR A 126 5.32 -0.93 -5.11
CA THR A 126 5.39 -0.97 -6.59
C THR A 126 6.71 -0.47 -7.16
N LYS A 127 7.60 0.05 -6.33
CA LYS A 127 8.86 0.68 -6.72
C LYS A 127 8.68 1.88 -7.66
N GLN A 128 7.47 2.43 -7.73
CA GLN A 128 7.17 3.61 -8.55
C GLN A 128 7.54 4.88 -7.80
N VAL A 129 8.00 5.89 -8.54
CA VAL A 129 8.27 7.21 -7.99
C VAL A 129 7.06 8.10 -8.22
N MET A 130 6.46 8.56 -7.12
CA MET A 130 5.38 9.54 -7.11
C MET A 130 5.96 10.93 -6.96
N TYR A 131 5.34 11.92 -7.60
CA TYR A 131 5.69 13.32 -7.36
C TYR A 131 4.47 14.23 -7.41
N VAL A 132 4.50 15.27 -6.57
CA VAL A 132 3.47 16.31 -6.51
C VAL A 132 4.14 17.68 -6.44
N PRO A 133 3.76 18.65 -7.28
CA PRO A 133 4.32 20.00 -7.24
C PRO A 133 4.32 20.61 -5.83
N THR A 134 5.45 21.21 -5.43
CA THR A 134 5.63 21.79 -4.09
C THR A 134 4.50 22.73 -3.65
N PRO A 135 3.94 23.61 -4.52
CA PRO A 135 2.86 24.51 -4.11
C PRO A 135 1.57 23.80 -3.66
N ILE A 136 1.28 22.60 -4.18
CA ILE A 136 0.06 21.85 -3.85
C ILE A 136 0.14 21.35 -2.41
N ILE A 137 1.19 20.61 -2.08
CA ILE A 137 1.41 20.12 -0.71
C ILE A 137 1.70 21.28 0.25
N GLY A 138 2.41 22.31 -0.21
CA GLY A 138 2.66 23.53 0.57
C GLY A 138 1.36 24.21 1.03
N ARG A 139 0.33 24.26 0.17
CA ARG A 139 -0.98 24.77 0.56
C ARG A 139 -1.64 23.91 1.65
N ASN A 140 -1.56 22.59 1.54
CA ASN A 140 -2.13 21.67 2.54
C ASN A 140 -1.39 21.78 3.89
N LEU A 141 -0.07 21.91 3.86
CA LEU A 141 0.74 22.15 5.06
C LEU A 141 0.42 23.50 5.71
N GLN A 142 0.10 24.54 4.92
CA GLN A 142 -0.33 25.83 5.48
C GLN A 142 -1.64 25.68 6.26
N VAL A 143 -2.63 24.97 5.70
CA VAL A 143 -3.90 24.69 6.40
C VAL A 143 -3.64 23.91 7.68
N LEU A 144 -2.80 22.87 7.61
CA LEU A 144 -2.40 22.07 8.78
C LEU A 144 -1.76 22.95 9.85
N ALA A 145 -0.81 23.80 9.48
CA ALA A 145 -0.09 24.67 10.40
C ALA A 145 -1.02 25.67 11.09
N GLU A 146 -2.03 26.20 10.39
CA GLU A 146 -3.04 27.10 10.96
C GLU A 146 -3.94 26.37 11.98
N ILE A 147 -4.41 25.15 11.64
CA ILE A 147 -5.30 24.36 12.51
C ILE A 147 -4.57 23.83 13.75
N MET A 148 -3.32 23.37 13.59
CA MET A 148 -2.54 22.72 14.64
C MET A 148 -1.57 23.70 15.34
N HIS A 149 -1.61 24.98 14.99
CA HIS A 149 -0.72 26.04 15.52
C HIS A 149 0.78 25.72 15.39
N LEU A 150 1.19 25.16 14.24
CA LEU A 150 2.58 24.77 13.99
C LEU A 150 3.43 25.98 13.59
N GLY A 151 4.65 26.03 14.10
CA GLY A 151 5.62 27.04 13.74
C GLY A 151 6.42 26.69 12.47
N PRO A 152 7.30 27.61 12.03
CA PRO A 152 8.13 27.41 10.85
C PRO A 152 9.10 26.23 10.97
N VAL A 153 9.53 25.88 12.19
CA VAL A 153 10.46 24.78 12.43
C VAL A 153 9.78 23.44 12.17
N GLU A 154 8.57 23.24 12.71
CA GLU A 154 7.79 22.02 12.47
C GLU A 154 7.44 21.85 10.98
N VAL A 155 7.00 22.92 10.33
CA VAL A 155 6.67 22.89 8.90
C VAL A 155 7.90 22.56 8.06
N ASN A 156 9.05 23.17 8.35
CA ASN A 156 10.29 22.87 7.64
C ASN A 156 10.74 21.41 7.86
N GLY A 157 10.58 20.88 9.07
CA GLY A 157 10.84 19.45 9.34
C GLY A 157 10.03 18.54 8.42
N MET A 158 8.71 18.76 8.34
CA MET A 158 7.84 17.98 7.46
C MET A 158 8.17 18.13 5.97
N GLN A 159 8.54 19.33 5.53
CA GLN A 159 8.97 19.57 4.14
C GLN A 159 10.26 18.81 3.77
N ASN A 160 11.08 18.44 4.76
CA ASN A 160 12.28 17.62 4.57
C ASN A 160 12.03 16.12 4.87
N GLY A 161 10.76 15.70 4.92
CA GLY A 161 10.38 14.31 5.09
C GLY A 161 10.40 13.80 6.54
N GLU A 162 10.55 14.70 7.53
CA GLU A 162 10.48 14.32 8.94
C GLU A 162 9.04 14.44 9.46
N PRO A 163 8.41 13.34 9.89
CA PRO A 163 7.09 13.40 10.50
C PRO A 163 7.15 14.07 11.88
N LEU A 164 6.07 14.71 12.27
CA LEU A 164 5.92 15.44 13.52
C LEU A 164 4.96 14.69 14.46
N THR A 165 5.42 14.31 15.64
CA THR A 165 4.54 13.79 16.71
C THR A 165 4.01 14.93 17.56
N LEU A 166 2.68 14.98 17.70
CA LEU A 166 1.91 15.92 18.51
C LEU A 166 1.12 15.12 19.56
N VAL A 167 0.66 15.79 20.62
CA VAL A 167 -0.32 15.21 21.56
C VAL A 167 -1.68 15.85 21.27
N VAL A 168 -2.67 15.02 20.93
CA VAL A 168 -4.04 15.43 20.65
C VAL A 168 -4.96 14.58 21.52
N ASP A 169 -5.79 15.23 22.34
CA ASP A 169 -6.69 14.56 23.30
C ASP A 169 -5.96 13.53 24.18
N ASP A 170 -4.80 13.92 24.74
CA ASP A 170 -3.91 13.09 25.57
C ASP A 170 -3.26 11.86 24.86
N GLU A 171 -3.48 11.71 23.55
CA GLU A 171 -2.91 10.63 22.74
C GLU A 171 -1.86 11.15 21.74
N PRO A 172 -0.75 10.41 21.52
CA PRO A 172 0.23 10.79 20.51
C PRO A 172 -0.36 10.61 19.10
N VAL A 173 -0.21 11.62 18.27
CA VAL A 173 -0.58 11.62 16.85
C VAL A 173 0.61 12.12 16.04
N THR A 174 1.05 11.33 15.08
CA THR A 174 2.12 11.69 14.16
C THR A 174 1.55 12.12 12.81
N VAL A 175 1.98 13.27 12.31
CA VAL A 175 1.57 13.85 11.02
C VAL A 175 2.79 14.08 10.13
N GLY A 176 2.66 13.83 8.83
CA GLY A 176 3.76 14.05 7.88
C GLY A 176 3.29 14.01 6.44
N ILE A 177 4.22 14.29 5.52
CA ILE A 177 3.95 14.19 4.08
C ILE A 177 4.00 12.71 3.68
N ASP A 178 2.93 12.23 3.06
CA ASP A 178 2.83 10.89 2.48
C ASP A 178 1.98 10.99 1.21
N LEU A 179 2.61 10.79 0.05
CA LEU A 179 1.99 10.95 -1.27
C LEU A 179 1.04 9.80 -1.62
N HIS A 180 0.98 8.73 -0.83
CA HIS A 180 -0.08 7.73 -0.93
C HIS A 180 -1.42 8.28 -0.40
N ASP A 181 -1.39 9.25 0.52
CA ASP A 181 -2.60 9.90 1.01
C ASP A 181 -3.19 10.83 -0.06
N LYS A 182 -4.52 10.85 -0.18
CA LYS A 182 -5.23 11.67 -1.17
C LYS A 182 -4.94 13.17 -1.04
N THR A 183 -4.58 13.61 0.16
CA THR A 183 -4.20 14.99 0.46
C THR A 183 -2.68 15.22 0.42
N GLY A 184 -1.90 14.15 0.30
CA GLY A 184 -0.45 14.16 0.46
C GLY A 184 0.03 14.39 1.90
N ILE A 185 -0.89 14.40 2.87
CA ILE A 185 -0.61 14.52 4.30
C ILE A 185 -1.29 13.36 5.02
N ARG A 186 -0.52 12.55 5.74
CA ARG A 186 -1.04 11.43 6.52
C ARG A 186 -1.03 11.78 8.01
N PHE A 187 -2.08 11.35 8.69
CA PHE A 187 -2.14 11.29 10.15
C PHE A 187 -2.06 9.83 10.61
N CYS A 188 -1.32 9.61 11.68
CA CYS A 188 -1.04 8.30 12.25
C CYS A 188 -1.23 8.40 13.77
N SER A 189 -2.07 7.56 14.36
CA SER A 189 -2.11 7.42 15.81
C SER A 189 -0.82 6.74 16.29
N GLY A 190 -0.12 7.36 17.24
CA GLY A 190 1.19 6.92 17.73
C GLY A 190 2.31 7.91 17.46
N ASP A 191 3.52 7.46 17.78
CA ASP A 191 4.77 8.20 17.63
C ASP A 191 5.44 7.96 16.27
N SER A 192 6.66 8.49 16.12
CA SER A 192 7.47 8.32 14.92
C SER A 192 7.83 6.86 14.60
N GLN A 193 7.77 5.95 15.59
CA GLN A 193 7.99 4.53 15.33
C GLN A 193 6.75 3.95 14.64
N LYS A 194 5.56 4.20 15.18
CA LYS A 194 4.30 3.80 14.52
C LYS A 194 4.14 4.39 13.13
N TRP A 195 4.62 5.62 12.91
CA TRP A 195 4.65 6.23 11.58
C TRP A 195 5.42 5.38 10.56
N LYS A 196 6.58 4.84 10.95
CA LYS A 196 7.41 3.98 10.07
C LYS A 196 6.77 2.62 9.83
N GLU A 197 5.98 2.14 10.77
CA GLU A 197 5.26 0.87 10.68
C GLU A 197 4.01 0.99 9.77
N GLN A 198 3.35 2.16 9.71
CA GLN A 198 2.02 2.30 9.10
C GLN A 198 1.85 2.38 7.56
N PRO A 199 2.88 2.48 6.68
CA PRO A 199 2.66 2.13 5.28
C PRO A 199 2.68 0.60 5.08
N LYS A 200 3.26 -0.17 6.01
CA LYS A 200 3.17 -1.63 6.01
C LYS A 200 1.79 -1.98 6.54
N ARG A 201 0.82 -2.21 5.64
CA ARG A 201 -0.39 -2.96 6.00
C ARG A 201 0.09 -4.22 6.70
N GLU A 202 -0.03 -4.30 8.03
CA GLU A 202 0.50 -5.44 8.78
C GLU A 202 -0.29 -6.68 8.38
N TRP A 203 0.32 -7.45 7.48
CA TRP A 203 0.00 -8.85 7.29
C TRP A 203 0.70 -9.59 8.42
N ASP A 204 -0.04 -10.45 9.10
CA ASP A 204 0.63 -11.46 9.90
C ASP A 204 1.48 -12.31 8.95
N LYS A 205 2.62 -12.82 9.45
CA LYS A 205 3.46 -13.76 8.69
C LYS A 205 2.63 -14.85 8.02
N TYR A 206 1.60 -15.33 8.71
CA TYR A 206 0.63 -16.30 8.21
C TYR A 206 -0.78 -15.74 8.33
N THR A 207 -1.43 -15.52 7.19
CA THR A 207 -2.82 -15.08 7.10
C THR A 207 -3.66 -16.21 6.52
N PHE A 208 -4.25 -17.01 7.41
CA PHE A 208 -5.06 -18.17 7.05
C PHE A 208 -6.47 -17.76 6.60
N GLY A 209 -6.86 -18.23 5.42
CA GLY A 209 -8.21 -18.17 4.90
C GLY A 209 -8.93 -19.52 4.98
N VAL A 210 -9.98 -19.68 4.18
CA VAL A 210 -10.81 -20.88 4.11
C VAL A 210 -10.17 -21.95 3.23
N TYR A 211 -9.42 -21.56 2.20
CA TYR A 211 -8.88 -22.46 1.18
C TYR A 211 -7.35 -22.61 1.24
N GLY A 212 -6.67 -21.73 1.96
CA GLY A 212 -5.23 -21.65 2.01
C GLY A 212 -4.74 -20.53 2.91
N CYS A 213 -3.47 -20.17 2.74
CA CYS A 213 -2.77 -19.22 3.58
C CYS A 213 -1.94 -18.26 2.72
N TRP A 214 -2.14 -16.97 2.94
CA TRP A 214 -1.21 -15.94 2.49
C TRP A 214 -0.04 -15.86 3.46
N VAL A 215 1.15 -16.15 2.96
CA VAL A 215 2.41 -16.12 3.70
C VAL A 215 3.19 -14.88 3.30
N MET A 216 3.60 -14.09 4.28
CA MET A 216 4.45 -12.92 4.06
C MET A 216 5.92 -13.31 4.25
N ASP A 217 6.76 -12.98 3.25
CA ASP A 217 8.21 -13.15 3.33
C ASP A 217 8.89 -11.99 4.10
N ASP A 218 10.21 -12.08 4.30
CA ASP A 218 10.99 -11.07 5.03
C ASP A 218 11.05 -9.71 4.30
N ASP A 219 10.83 -9.70 2.98
CA ASP A 219 10.77 -8.51 2.14
C ASP A 219 9.35 -7.90 2.10
N GLY A 220 8.37 -8.53 2.76
CA GLY A 220 6.98 -8.09 2.81
C GLY A 220 6.13 -8.50 1.60
N ASN A 221 6.64 -9.39 0.73
CA ASN A 221 5.83 -9.94 -0.36
C ASN A 221 4.89 -11.03 0.16
N LEU A 222 3.72 -11.12 -0.47
CA LEU A 222 2.75 -12.17 -0.19
C LEU A 222 2.86 -13.28 -1.22
N ASP A 223 2.90 -14.52 -0.74
CA ASP A 223 2.76 -15.73 -1.54
C ASP A 223 1.62 -16.58 -0.97
N TYR A 224 0.95 -17.34 -1.83
CA TYR A 224 -0.20 -18.15 -1.43
C TYR A 224 0.18 -19.63 -1.39
N VAL A 225 -0.15 -20.30 -0.29
CA VAL A 225 -0.03 -21.75 -0.14
C VAL A 225 -1.45 -22.30 0.01
N PRO A 226 -1.94 -23.13 -0.91
CA PRO A 226 -3.25 -23.76 -0.75
C PRO A 226 -3.20 -24.81 0.38
N GLU A 227 -4.34 -25.09 1.00
CA GLU A 227 -4.43 -25.99 2.17
C GLU A 227 -3.85 -27.39 1.89
N GLU A 228 -4.05 -27.92 0.69
CA GLU A 228 -3.50 -29.21 0.26
C GLU A 228 -1.97 -29.27 0.22
N GLU A 229 -1.30 -28.11 0.17
CA GLU A 229 0.16 -27.97 0.16
C GLU A 229 0.72 -27.54 1.53
N TYR A 230 -0.10 -27.48 2.58
CA TYR A 230 0.36 -27.10 3.91
C TYR A 230 1.45 -28.03 4.44
N THR A 231 2.55 -27.41 4.85
CA THR A 231 3.62 -28.05 5.61
C THR A 231 3.19 -28.31 7.06
N GLU A 232 3.92 -29.17 7.78
CA GLU A 232 3.68 -29.37 9.23
C GLU A 232 3.77 -28.05 10.02
N GLU A 233 4.62 -27.12 9.58
CA GLU A 233 4.71 -25.79 10.17
C GLU A 233 3.40 -25.01 10.00
N LEU A 234 2.86 -24.93 8.78
CA LEU A 234 1.60 -24.23 8.51
C LEU A 234 0.43 -24.85 9.28
N TRP A 235 0.35 -26.17 9.36
CA TRP A 235 -0.66 -26.85 10.18
C TRP A 235 -0.57 -26.49 11.66
N ASN A 236 0.64 -26.38 12.20
CA ASN A 236 0.84 -26.01 13.59
C ASN A 236 0.50 -24.53 13.85
N GLU A 237 0.88 -23.63 12.93
CA GLU A 237 0.54 -22.22 13.03
C GLU A 237 -0.97 -21.95 12.86
N GLN A 238 -1.66 -22.69 11.99
CA GLN A 238 -3.12 -22.60 11.87
C GLN A 238 -3.81 -22.98 13.18
N LYS A 239 -3.37 -24.07 13.83
CA LYS A 239 -3.91 -24.50 15.15
C LYS A 239 -3.68 -23.43 16.22
N LYS A 240 -2.47 -22.89 16.32
CA LYS A 240 -2.16 -21.80 17.26
C LYS A 240 -3.02 -20.56 16.99
N SER A 241 -3.21 -20.20 15.72
CA SER A 241 -4.05 -19.07 15.32
C SER A 241 -5.51 -19.27 15.74
N ALA A 242 -6.07 -20.47 15.51
CA ALA A 242 -7.42 -20.82 15.93
C ALA A 242 -7.60 -20.76 17.46
N GLU A 243 -6.59 -21.21 18.22
CA GLU A 243 -6.59 -21.13 19.69
C GLU A 243 -6.57 -19.67 20.19
N ARG A 244 -5.72 -18.81 19.60
CA ARG A 244 -5.68 -17.37 19.91
C ARG A 244 -7.03 -16.70 19.66
N ASN A 245 -7.65 -16.97 18.50
CA ASN A 245 -8.94 -16.38 18.14
C ASN A 245 -10.07 -16.85 19.07
N ARG A 246 -10.07 -18.12 19.47
CA ARG A 246 -11.02 -18.65 20.48
C ARG A 246 -10.84 -17.95 21.83
N ALA A 247 -9.60 -17.77 22.27
CA ALA A 247 -9.31 -17.08 23.53
C ALA A 247 -9.76 -15.60 23.49
N ALA A 248 -9.49 -14.89 22.40
CA ALA A 248 -9.89 -13.49 22.22
C ALA A 248 -11.42 -13.32 22.15
N GLY A 249 -12.15 -14.26 21.56
CA GLY A 249 -13.61 -14.26 21.50
C GLY A 249 -14.30 -14.54 22.83
N LEU A 250 -13.61 -15.18 23.79
CA LEU A 250 -14.11 -15.41 25.16
C LEU A 250 -13.96 -14.19 26.08
N HIS A 251 -13.17 -13.20 25.67
CA HIS A 251 -12.91 -11.97 26.42
C HIS A 251 -13.68 -10.75 25.90
N LYS A 252 -14.59 -10.95 24.93
CA LYS A 252 -15.58 -9.96 24.48
C LYS A 252 -16.96 -10.30 25.04
#